data_AF-A0A1R1BE22-F1
#
_entry.id   AF-A0A1R1BE22-F1
#
_cell.length_a   1.000
_cell.length_b   1.000
_cell.length_c   1.000
_cell.angle_alpha   90.00
_cell.angle_beta   90.00
_cell.angle_gamma   90.00
#
_symmetry.space_group_name_H-M   'P 1'
#
loop_
_entity.id
_entity.type
_entity.pdbx_description
1 polymer ?
#
loop_
_entity_poly.entity_id
_entity_poly.type
_entity_poly.pdbx_seq_one_letter_code
_entity_poly.pdbx_strand_id
1 'polypeptide(L)'
;MVEYEGDPMRRLIDHLRISSSHDFAALALPREDGRTYAWYYASGNLNHRYKGMVVKRGKGLPGLAWRLGEAVISDSSSTDIGGEKLDCALMTAEGLHAAAAVPIGPLASPSGIIIVGARQARLYATTELQYLDSCAIEVGHAIQIHNYGVPREQSDTQQPSTFETGPV
;
A
#
# COMPACT_ATOMS: atom_id res chain seq x y z
N MET A 1 14.50 -26.32 6.57
CA MET A 1 13.51 -25.25 6.83
C MET A 1 13.98 -24.07 5.99
N VAL A 2 13.43 -23.91 4.80
CA VAL A 2 13.92 -22.95 3.80
C VAL A 2 13.12 -21.67 3.99
N GLU A 3 13.66 -20.70 4.74
CA GLU A 3 13.09 -19.35 4.72
C GLU A 3 13.44 -18.72 3.37
N TYR A 4 12.41 -18.30 2.65
CA TYR A 4 12.46 -17.84 1.26
C TYR A 4 13.48 -16.72 1.02
N GLU A 5 14.62 -17.11 0.47
CA GLU A 5 15.46 -16.24 -0.34
C GLU A 5 14.65 -15.86 -1.61
N GLY A 6 13.99 -14.69 -1.63
CA GLY A 6 13.46 -14.11 -2.88
C GLY A 6 12.00 -13.69 -2.94
N ASP A 7 11.41 -13.09 -1.90
CA ASP A 7 10.14 -12.37 -2.05
C ASP A 7 10.33 -11.12 -2.96
N PRO A 8 9.77 -11.11 -4.18
CA PRO A 8 9.99 -10.03 -5.14
C PRO A 8 9.44 -8.69 -4.66
N MET A 9 8.34 -8.70 -3.90
CA MET A 9 7.74 -7.46 -3.37
C MET A 9 8.66 -6.82 -2.35
N ARG A 10 9.25 -7.61 -1.43
CA ARG A 10 10.22 -7.08 -0.45
C ARG A 10 11.43 -6.45 -1.13
N ARG A 11 11.98 -7.13 -2.14
CA ARG A 11 13.12 -6.64 -2.91
C ARG A 11 12.82 -5.33 -3.63
N LEU A 12 11.62 -5.18 -4.20
CA LEU A 12 11.19 -3.94 -4.83
C LEU A 12 11.06 -2.80 -3.82
N ILE A 13 10.52 -3.06 -2.62
CA ILE A 13 10.42 -2.03 -1.57
C ILE A 13 11.80 -1.65 -1.02
N ASP A 14 12.71 -2.62 -0.85
CA ASP A 14 14.10 -2.34 -0.48
C ASP A 14 14.80 -1.50 -1.56
N HIS A 15 14.65 -1.87 -2.83
CA HIS A 15 15.23 -1.14 -3.96
C HIS A 15 14.68 0.28 -4.02
N LEU A 16 13.35 0.43 -3.98
CA LEU A 16 12.67 1.72 -3.98
C LEU A 16 13.22 2.64 -2.90
N ARG A 17 13.35 2.15 -1.66
CA ARG A 17 13.89 2.94 -0.55
C ARG A 17 15.29 3.47 -0.86
N ILE A 18 16.16 2.60 -1.37
CA ILE A 18 17.57 2.93 -1.64
C ILE A 18 17.69 3.87 -2.84
N SER A 19 17.02 3.57 -3.96
CA SER A 19 17.12 4.32 -5.22
C SER A 19 16.53 5.73 -5.12
N SER A 20 15.49 5.92 -4.31
CA SER A 20 14.86 7.24 -4.07
C SER A 20 15.46 8.00 -2.88
N SER A 21 16.52 7.45 -2.26
CA SER A 21 17.21 8.04 -1.10
C SER A 21 16.26 8.35 0.07
N HIS A 22 15.39 7.40 0.40
CA HIS A 22 14.49 7.50 1.55
C HIS A 22 15.01 6.71 2.75
N ASP A 23 14.67 7.20 3.94
CA ASP A 23 14.99 6.54 5.20
C ASP A 23 14.11 5.30 5.44
N PHE A 24 12.90 5.31 4.87
CA PHE A 24 11.88 4.33 5.11
C PHE A 24 11.04 4.09 3.85
N ALA A 25 10.64 2.84 3.60
CA ALA A 25 9.60 2.50 2.64
C ALA A 25 8.74 1.35 3.18
N ALA A 26 7.44 1.32 2.89
CA ALA A 26 6.58 0.21 3.25
C ALA A 26 5.47 -0.04 2.22
N LEU A 27 5.01 -1.29 2.19
CA LEU A 27 3.91 -1.77 1.35
C LEU A 27 2.74 -2.20 2.23
N ALA A 28 1.56 -1.68 1.94
CA ALA A 28 0.29 -2.15 2.50
C ALA A 28 -0.53 -2.89 1.44
N LEU A 29 -1.12 -4.01 1.83
CA LEU A 29 -1.96 -4.86 0.97
C LEU A 29 -3.38 -5.00 1.57
N PRO A 30 -4.42 -5.19 0.72
CA PRO A 30 -5.78 -5.37 1.18
C PRO A 30 -5.92 -6.59 2.09
N ARG A 31 -6.70 -6.44 3.16
CA ARG A 31 -7.16 -7.56 3.98
C ARG A 31 -8.42 -8.18 3.38
N GLU A 32 -8.72 -9.40 3.80
CA GLU A 32 -9.95 -10.13 3.44
C GLU A 32 -11.23 -9.38 3.84
N ASP A 33 -11.15 -8.45 4.80
CA ASP A 33 -12.30 -7.63 5.22
C ASP A 33 -12.77 -6.63 4.15
N GLY A 34 -11.97 -6.39 3.10
CA GLY A 34 -12.25 -5.44 2.02
C GLY A 34 -12.33 -3.96 2.47
N ARG A 35 -12.01 -3.67 3.73
CA ARG A 35 -12.21 -2.35 4.37
C ARG A 35 -10.90 -1.74 4.84
N THR A 36 -9.87 -2.54 5.06
CA THR A 36 -8.57 -2.07 5.55
C THR A 36 -7.41 -2.72 4.83
N TYR A 37 -6.27 -2.01 4.76
CA TYR A 37 -5.01 -2.60 4.28
C TYR A 37 -4.10 -2.83 5.48
N ALA A 38 -3.35 -3.93 5.48
CA ALA A 38 -2.33 -4.23 6.48
C ALA A 38 -0.94 -3.99 5.89
N TRP A 39 -0.01 -3.50 6.70
CA TRP A 39 1.39 -3.35 6.28
C TRP A 39 2.04 -4.73 6.12
N TYR A 40 2.30 -5.09 4.87
CA TYR A 40 2.91 -6.35 4.48
C TYR A 40 4.41 -6.38 4.82
N TYR A 41 5.11 -5.30 4.49
CA TYR A 41 6.54 -5.18 4.67
C TYR A 41 6.94 -3.72 4.84
N ALA A 42 8.01 -3.49 5.61
CA ALA A 42 8.68 -2.22 5.69
C ALA A 42 10.20 -2.44 5.60
N SER A 43 10.87 -1.51 4.92
CA SER A 43 12.32 -1.41 4.77
C SER A 43 12.81 -0.15 5.47
N GLY A 44 13.95 -0.24 6.16
CA GLY A 44 14.53 0.88 6.91
C GLY A 44 13.76 1.25 8.19
N ASN A 45 12.84 0.40 8.66
CA ASN A 45 12.07 0.61 9.87
C ASN A 45 12.96 0.55 11.14
N LEU A 46 12.75 1.48 12.08
CA LEU A 46 13.42 1.51 13.38
C LEU A 46 12.84 0.49 14.35
N ASN A 47 11.59 0.10 14.13
CA ASN A 47 10.87 -0.84 14.98
C ASN A 47 9.86 -1.64 14.15
N HIS A 48 9.21 -2.63 14.76
CA HIS A 48 8.26 -3.51 14.06
C HIS A 48 6.79 -3.19 14.37
N ARG A 49 6.47 -2.00 14.91
CA ARG A 49 5.08 -1.63 15.26
C ARG A 49 4.16 -1.57 14.04
N TYR A 50 4.70 -1.33 12.85
CA TYR A 50 3.94 -1.33 11.59
C TYR A 50 3.14 -2.62 11.39
N LYS A 51 3.62 -3.76 11.90
CA LYS A 51 2.96 -5.07 11.76
C LYS A 51 1.57 -5.12 12.40
N GLY A 52 1.30 -4.27 13.40
CA GLY A 52 -0.01 -4.17 14.05
C GLY A 52 -0.88 -3.02 13.52
N MET A 53 -0.39 -2.24 12.55
CA MET A 53 -1.09 -1.07 12.03
C MET A 53 -1.90 -1.42 10.78
N VAL A 54 -2.97 -0.65 10.56
CA VAL A 54 -3.81 -0.77 9.37
C VAL A 54 -4.02 0.60 8.72
N VAL A 55 -4.17 0.61 7.41
CA VAL A 55 -4.62 1.77 6.65
C VAL A 55 -6.15 1.70 6.51
N LYS A 56 -6.82 2.79 6.84
CA LYS A 56 -8.27 2.96 6.65
C LYS A 56 -8.51 4.01 5.57
N ARG A 57 -9.46 3.76 4.66
CA ARG A 57 -9.77 4.68 3.57
C ARG A 57 -10.11 6.07 4.12
N GLY A 58 -9.48 7.10 3.55
CA GLY A 58 -9.64 8.51 3.93
C GLY A 58 -9.00 8.92 5.27
N LYS A 59 -8.23 8.06 5.94
CA LYS A 59 -7.60 8.37 7.24
C LYS A 59 -6.08 8.44 7.15
N GLY A 60 -5.55 9.60 7.52
CA GLY A 60 -4.13 9.92 7.43
C GLY A 60 -3.60 9.88 6.00
N LEU A 61 -2.29 10.09 5.85
CA LEU A 61 -1.62 10.17 4.55
C LEU A 61 -1.93 8.98 3.61
N PRO A 62 -1.68 7.70 3.97
CA PRO A 62 -1.95 6.58 3.07
C PRO A 62 -3.45 6.36 2.83
N GLY A 63 -4.30 6.63 3.83
CA GLY A 63 -5.74 6.51 3.65
C GLY A 63 -6.30 7.55 2.68
N LEU A 64 -5.71 8.75 2.66
CA LEU A 64 -6.08 9.80 1.72
C LEU A 64 -5.66 9.42 0.29
N ALA A 65 -4.44 8.92 0.09
CA ALA A 65 -3.97 8.38 -1.18
C ALA A 65 -4.90 7.26 -1.69
N TRP A 66 -5.34 6.36 -0.81
CA TRP A 66 -6.35 5.35 -1.16
C TRP A 66 -7.68 5.96 -1.62
N ARG A 67 -8.13 7.02 -0.96
CA ARG A 67 -9.40 7.66 -1.27
C ARG A 67 -9.36 8.39 -2.61
N LEU A 68 -8.27 9.11 -2.87
CA LEU A 68 -8.09 9.93 -4.07
C LEU A 68 -7.58 9.13 -5.28
N GLY A 69 -6.90 8.00 -5.03
CA GLY A 69 -6.25 7.15 -6.04
C GLY A 69 -5.13 7.84 -6.80
N GLU A 70 -4.48 8.82 -6.17
CA GLU A 70 -3.28 9.48 -6.65
C GLU A 70 -2.28 9.65 -5.49
N ALA A 71 -1.05 10.00 -5.82
CA ALA A 71 0.00 10.25 -4.83
C ALA A 71 -0.37 11.42 -3.90
N VAL A 72 -0.12 11.25 -2.60
CA VAL A 72 -0.34 12.30 -1.59
C VAL A 72 0.93 12.48 -0.79
N ILE A 73 1.31 13.73 -0.55
CA ILE A 73 2.52 14.10 0.19
C ILE A 73 2.19 14.80 1.50
N SER A 74 3.08 14.63 2.47
CA SER A 74 3.19 15.43 3.68
C SER A 74 4.65 15.82 3.80
N ASP A 75 4.96 17.10 3.60
CA ASP A 75 6.33 17.58 3.45
C ASP A 75 6.51 18.94 4.15
N SER A 76 7.66 19.61 3.98
CA SER A 76 7.87 20.90 4.66
C SER A 76 7.07 22.09 4.08
N SER A 77 6.49 21.94 2.90
CA SER A 77 5.66 22.94 2.23
C SER A 77 4.16 22.68 2.35
N SER A 78 3.76 21.45 2.70
CA SER A 78 2.35 21.10 2.88
C SER A 78 1.74 21.88 4.05
N THR A 79 0.82 22.77 3.71
CA THR A 79 -0.22 23.25 4.64
C THR A 79 -1.49 22.50 4.28
N ASP A 80 -2.02 21.71 5.20
CA ASP A 80 -3.02 20.68 4.88
C ASP A 80 -4.44 21.20 4.76
N ILE A 81 -5.30 20.26 4.37
CA ILE A 81 -6.75 20.36 4.44
C ILE A 81 -7.17 20.62 5.90
N GLY A 82 -7.48 21.88 6.22
CA GLY A 82 -7.98 22.28 7.54
C GLY A 82 -6.93 22.79 8.53
N GLY A 83 -5.67 22.98 8.10
CA GLY A 83 -4.64 23.66 8.90
C GLY A 83 -3.76 22.77 9.80
N GLU A 84 -3.85 21.45 9.72
CA GLU A 84 -3.03 20.50 10.51
C GLU A 84 -2.23 19.52 9.63
N LYS A 85 -0.94 19.32 9.94
CA LYS A 85 -0.03 18.39 9.24
C LYS A 85 -0.69 17.03 8.96
N LEU A 86 -0.78 16.64 7.68
CA LEU A 86 -1.29 15.33 7.28
C LEU A 86 -0.31 14.27 7.77
N ASP A 87 -0.72 13.53 8.80
CA ASP A 87 0.12 12.56 9.50
C ASP A 87 -0.52 11.16 9.46
N CYS A 88 0.23 10.14 9.85
CA CYS A 88 -0.30 8.80 10.12
C CYS A 88 0.53 8.09 11.20
N ALA A 89 -0.06 7.07 11.82
CA ALA A 89 0.60 6.30 12.88
C ALA A 89 1.97 5.74 12.47
N LEU A 90 2.20 5.49 11.17
CA LEU A 90 3.48 5.01 10.67
C LEU A 90 4.56 6.10 10.70
N MET A 91 4.22 7.32 10.28
CA MET A 91 5.13 8.46 10.33
C MET A 91 5.54 8.77 11.77
N THR A 92 4.58 8.84 12.70
CA THR A 92 4.85 8.99 14.13
C THR A 92 5.72 7.84 14.66
N ALA A 93 5.45 6.60 14.22
CA ALA A 93 6.15 5.44 14.74
C ALA A 93 7.61 5.36 14.30
N GLU A 94 7.91 5.89 13.12
CA GLU A 94 9.21 5.79 12.45
C GLU A 94 10.01 7.10 12.48
N GLY A 95 9.43 8.16 13.06
CA GLY A 95 10.03 9.49 13.14
C GLY A 95 10.12 10.19 11.79
N LEU A 96 9.16 9.97 10.89
CA LEU A 96 9.17 10.55 9.54
C LEU A 96 8.64 11.98 9.57
N HIS A 97 9.46 12.91 9.09
CA HIS A 97 9.13 14.34 9.00
C HIS A 97 8.57 14.71 7.64
N ALA A 98 8.84 13.91 6.61
CA ALA A 98 8.23 14.02 5.30
C ALA A 98 7.91 12.62 4.77
N ALA A 99 6.82 12.47 4.04
CA ALA A 99 6.42 11.21 3.42
C ALA A 99 5.55 11.43 2.18
N ALA A 100 5.61 10.44 1.28
CA ALA A 100 4.72 10.33 0.14
C ALA A 100 4.04 8.96 0.15
N ALA A 101 2.72 8.94 -0.02
CA ALA A 101 1.93 7.72 -0.17
C ALA A 101 1.39 7.61 -1.59
N VAL A 102 1.62 6.47 -2.23
CA VAL A 102 1.28 6.21 -3.63
C VAL A 102 0.40 4.95 -3.72
N PRO A 103 -0.83 5.05 -4.24
CA PRO A 103 -1.68 3.89 -4.46
C PRO A 103 -1.15 3.04 -5.62
N ILE A 104 -1.31 1.73 -5.52
CA ILE A 104 -0.90 0.77 -6.55
C ILE A 104 -2.14 0.29 -7.31
N GLY A 105 -2.15 0.42 -8.64
CA GLY A 105 -3.25 -0.04 -9.47
C GLY A 105 -4.39 0.98 -9.62
N PRO A 106 -5.59 0.54 -10.07
CA PRO A 106 -6.64 1.45 -10.51
C PRO A 106 -7.33 2.18 -9.35
N LEU A 107 -7.75 3.43 -9.59
CA LEU A 107 -8.45 4.32 -8.64
C LEU A 107 -9.60 3.63 -7.87
N ALA A 108 -10.44 2.86 -8.56
CA ALA A 108 -11.62 2.25 -7.97
C ALA A 108 -11.28 1.17 -6.93
N SER A 109 -10.14 0.49 -7.08
CA SER A 109 -9.75 -0.63 -6.23
C SER A 109 -8.22 -0.84 -6.26
N PRO A 110 -7.43 0.02 -5.58
CA PRO A 110 -5.98 -0.13 -5.55
C PRO A 110 -5.58 -1.50 -4.99
N SER A 111 -4.63 -2.20 -5.61
CA SER A 111 -4.13 -3.50 -5.12
C SER A 111 -3.17 -3.38 -3.94
N GLY A 112 -2.74 -2.16 -3.60
CA GLY A 112 -1.90 -1.86 -2.46
C GLY A 112 -1.61 -0.37 -2.34
N ILE A 113 -0.79 -0.01 -1.35
CA ILE A 113 -0.28 1.34 -1.14
C ILE A 113 1.20 1.25 -0.78
N ILE A 114 2.02 2.04 -1.44
CA ILE A 114 3.40 2.29 -1.05
C ILE A 114 3.44 3.57 -0.22
N ILE A 115 4.25 3.58 0.83
CA ILE A 115 4.66 4.82 1.48
C ILE A 115 6.18 4.88 1.52
N VAL A 116 6.75 6.04 1.22
CA VAL A 116 8.16 6.35 1.43
C VAL A 116 8.25 7.54 2.38
N GLY A 117 9.33 7.62 3.15
CA GLY A 117 9.51 8.75 4.06
C GLY A 117 10.94 9.04 4.44
N ALA A 118 11.13 10.26 4.93
CA ALA A 118 12.39 10.82 5.39
C ALA A 118 12.24 11.27 6.85
N ARG A 119 13.27 11.03 7.68
CA ARG A 119 13.34 11.48 9.08
C ARG A 119 13.80 12.93 9.21
N GLN A 120 14.16 13.54 8.10
CA GLN A 120 14.51 14.94 7.98
C GLN A 120 13.45 15.67 7.17
N ALA A 121 13.40 16.99 7.31
CA ALA A 121 12.57 17.82 6.45
C ALA A 121 13.02 17.65 4.98
N ARG A 122 12.06 17.40 4.10
CA ARG A 122 12.27 17.18 2.67
C ARG A 122 11.08 17.78 1.92
N LEU A 123 11.31 18.20 0.68
CA LEU A 123 10.27 18.52 -0.30
C LEU A 123 10.22 17.43 -1.36
N TYR A 124 9.02 17.14 -1.86
CA TYR A 124 8.84 16.20 -2.96
C TYR A 124 8.73 16.95 -4.29
N ALA A 125 9.68 16.70 -5.20
CA ALA A 125 9.61 17.23 -6.56
C ALA A 125 8.67 16.39 -7.43
N THR A 126 8.09 16.99 -8.47
CA THR A 126 7.23 16.27 -9.42
C THR A 126 7.92 15.07 -10.06
N THR A 127 9.21 15.18 -10.40
CA THR A 127 10.00 14.09 -10.98
C THR A 127 10.18 12.92 -10.02
N GLU A 128 10.28 13.21 -8.73
CA GLU A 128 10.35 12.18 -7.70
C GLU A 128 9.02 11.44 -7.57
N LEU A 129 7.90 12.15 -7.58
CA LEU A 129 6.57 11.54 -7.56
C LEU A 129 6.32 10.65 -8.80
N GLN A 130 6.71 11.11 -9.99
CA GLN A 130 6.66 10.32 -11.22
C GLN A 130 7.49 9.04 -11.14
N TYR A 131 8.65 9.10 -10.47
CA TYR A 131 9.47 7.92 -10.21
C TYR A 131 8.75 6.95 -9.26
N LEU A 132 8.16 7.44 -8.17
CA LEU A 132 7.39 6.61 -7.23
C LEU A 132 6.19 5.95 -7.90
N ASP A 133 5.48 6.65 -8.78
CA ASP A 133 4.37 6.10 -9.58
C ASP A 133 4.86 4.96 -10.49
N SER A 134 6.03 5.14 -11.12
CA SER A 134 6.65 4.10 -11.95
C SER A 134 6.99 2.85 -11.14
N CYS A 135 7.57 3.01 -9.95
CA CYS A 135 7.83 1.90 -9.05
C CYS A 135 6.55 1.24 -8.52
N ALA A 136 5.48 2.01 -8.31
CA ALA A 136 4.19 1.45 -7.91
C ALA A 136 3.64 0.49 -8.97
N ILE A 137 3.82 0.79 -10.27
CA ILE A 137 3.44 -0.12 -11.37
C ILE A 137 4.23 -1.44 -11.28
N GLU A 138 5.54 -1.38 -11.07
CA GLU A 138 6.40 -2.57 -10.93
C GLU A 138 5.97 -3.45 -9.74
N VAL A 139 5.70 -2.83 -8.60
CA VAL A 139 5.17 -3.54 -7.42
C VAL A 139 3.79 -4.12 -7.71
N GLY A 140 2.94 -3.42 -8.46
CA GLY A 140 1.64 -3.91 -8.90
C GLY A 140 1.75 -5.21 -9.72
N HIS A 141 2.70 -5.29 -10.64
CA HIS A 141 2.97 -6.52 -11.38
C HIS A 141 3.42 -7.67 -10.45
N ALA A 142 4.30 -7.39 -9.48
CA ALA A 142 4.73 -8.39 -8.50
C ALA A 142 3.57 -8.90 -7.63
N ILE A 143 2.68 -8.01 -7.16
CA ILE A 143 1.46 -8.37 -6.43
C ILE A 143 0.57 -9.27 -7.28
N GLN A 144 0.41 -8.93 -8.55
CA GLN A 144 -0.41 -9.72 -9.47
C GLN A 144 0.14 -11.14 -9.62
N ILE A 145 1.43 -11.29 -9.91
CA ILE A 145 2.10 -12.60 -10.02
C ILE A 145 1.96 -13.41 -8.72
N HIS A 146 2.16 -12.76 -7.57
CA HIS A 146 1.98 -13.39 -6.26
C HIS A 146 0.55 -13.93 -6.07
N ASN A 147 -0.46 -13.16 -6.43
CA ASN A 147 -1.87 -13.54 -6.31
C ASN A 147 -2.30 -14.61 -7.33
N TYR A 148 -1.68 -14.71 -8.50
CA TYR A 148 -1.96 -15.77 -9.49
C TYR A 148 -1.33 -17.12 -9.15
N GLY A 149 -0.32 -17.16 -8.28
CA GLY A 149 0.29 -18.40 -7.77
C GLY A 149 -0.52 -19.09 -6.65
N VAL A 150 -1.57 -18.44 -6.15
CA VAL A 150 -2.50 -19.00 -5.15
C VAL A 150 -3.75 -19.48 -5.89
N PRO A 151 -4.08 -20.79 -5.89
CA PRO A 151 -5.33 -21.27 -6.46
C PRO A 151 -6.48 -20.53 -5.78
N ARG A 152 -7.27 -19.79 -6.56
CA ARG A 152 -8.59 -19.35 -6.12
C ARG A 152 -9.40 -20.63 -5.96
N GLU A 153 -9.61 -21.09 -4.73
CA GLU A 153 -10.68 -22.05 -4.48
C GLU A 153 -11.94 -21.46 -5.11
N GLN A 154 -12.40 -22.13 -6.16
CA GLN A 154 -13.64 -21.80 -6.83
C GLN A 154 -14.71 -21.91 -5.77
N SER A 155 -15.39 -20.81 -5.49
CA SER A 155 -16.68 -20.83 -4.80
C SER A 155 -17.66 -21.54 -5.72
N ASP A 156 -17.59 -22.86 -5.71
CA ASP A 156 -18.62 -23.75 -6.20
C ASP A 156 -19.84 -23.54 -5.30
N THR A 157 -20.75 -22.69 -5.76
CA THR A 157 -22.17 -22.84 -5.42
C THR A 157 -22.97 -22.66 -6.69
N GLN A 158 -22.71 -23.54 -7.65
CA GLN A 158 -23.72 -23.94 -8.60
C GLN A 158 -24.75 -24.79 -7.83
N GLN A 159 -25.84 -24.19 -7.35
CA GLN A 159 -27.05 -24.97 -7.08
C GLN A 159 -27.77 -25.19 -8.42
N PRO A 160 -27.90 -26.43 -8.92
CA PRO A 160 -28.80 -26.69 -10.03
C PRO A 160 -30.24 -26.52 -9.54
N SER A 161 -30.93 -25.52 -10.07
CA SER A 161 -32.39 -25.37 -10.00
C SER A 161 -33.03 -26.50 -10.82
N THR A 162 -33.31 -27.63 -10.18
CA THR A 162 -34.19 -28.66 -10.74
C THR A 162 -35.64 -28.23 -10.57
N PHE A 163 -36.31 -28.10 -11.71
CA PHE A 163 -37.75 -27.90 -11.85
C PHE A 163 -38.54 -28.99 -11.11
N GLU A 164 -39.48 -28.61 -10.24
CA GLU A 164 -40.62 -29.45 -9.90
C GLU A 164 -41.88 -28.86 -10.54
N THR A 165 -42.29 -29.47 -11.64
CA THR A 165 -43.66 -29.42 -12.15
C THR A 165 -44.52 -30.38 -11.30
N GLY A 166 -45.41 -29.83 -10.48
CA GLY A 166 -46.49 -30.58 -9.82
C GLY A 166 -47.77 -30.61 -10.67
N PRO A 167 -48.63 -31.64 -10.56
CA PRO A 167 -49.56 -32.02 -11.62
C PRO A 167 -50.95 -31.34 -11.56
N VAL A 168 -51.46 -31.12 -12.78
CA VAL A 168 -52.84 -30.92 -13.31
C VAL A 168 -53.87 -30.15 -12.48
#